data_AF-A0A1X2IEB7-F1
#
_entry.id   AF-A0A1X2IEB7-F1
#
_cell.length_a   1.000
_cell.length_b   1.000
_cell.length_c   1.000
_cell.angle_alpha   90.00
_cell.angle_beta   90.00
_cell.angle_gamma   90.00
#
_symmetry.space_group_name_H-M   'P 1'
#
loop_
_entity.id
_entity.type
_entity.pdbx_description
1 polymer ?
#
loop_
_entity_poly.entity_id
_entity_poly.type
_entity_poly.pdbx_seq_one_letter_code
_entity_poly.pdbx_strand_id
1 'polypeptide(L)'
;MNSTWVISQEEQLAYLKAMTIQYFDIYKAHAFSERQHFWSKNDTLKNYLIPTLLEYSHNTLSKPNNILELMEYRRSKRQLVEDILQMPDARRQINSVIKKLTEADEWERIAGVAFQEGGDVNPGFDLADLFGLGDLMAWAIGE
;
A
#
# COMPACT_ATOMS: atom_id res chain seq x y z
N MET A 1 6.65 26.77 -31.15
CA MET A 1 5.88 25.52 -31.16
C MET A 1 5.82 25.03 -29.72
N ASN A 2 4.76 25.39 -28.99
CA ASN A 2 4.57 24.92 -27.61
C ASN A 2 3.55 23.80 -27.67
N SER A 3 4.01 22.59 -28.00
CA SER A 3 3.20 21.39 -27.86
C SER A 3 3.11 21.05 -26.39
N THR A 4 2.12 21.62 -25.70
CA THR A 4 1.69 21.15 -24.39
C THR A 4 1.04 19.79 -24.64
N TRP A 5 1.79 18.71 -24.47
CA TRP A 5 1.25 17.36 -24.48
C TRP A 5 0.30 17.25 -23.30
N VAL A 6 -0.97 17.54 -23.52
CA VAL A 6 -2.03 17.29 -22.53
C VAL A 6 -2.29 15.79 -22.58
N ILE A 7 -1.54 15.06 -21.76
CA ILE A 7 -1.80 13.63 -21.52
C ILE A 7 -3.15 13.56 -20.81
N SER A 8 -4.06 12.73 -21.32
CA SER A 8 -5.34 12.50 -20.66
C SER A 8 -5.15 11.74 -19.35
N GLN A 9 -6.07 11.89 -18.40
CA GLN A 9 -6.00 11.17 -17.12
C GLN A 9 -5.96 9.64 -17.32
N GLU A 10 -6.66 9.13 -18.33
CA GLU A 10 -6.66 7.72 -18.70
C GLU A 10 -5.28 7.25 -19.18
N GLU A 11 -4.61 8.03 -20.03
CA GLU A 11 -3.25 7.74 -20.49
C GLU A 11 -2.23 7.81 -19.35
N GLN A 12 -2.40 8.74 -18.41
CA GLN A 12 -1.55 8.83 -17.21
C GLN A 12 -1.73 7.58 -16.33
N LEU A 13 -2.96 7.13 -16.11
CA LEU A 13 -3.22 5.91 -15.33
C LEU A 13 -2.66 4.65 -16.03
N ALA A 14 -2.83 4.55 -17.35
CA ALA A 14 -2.27 3.44 -18.13
C ALA A 14 -0.73 3.43 -18.06
N TYR A 15 -0.10 4.59 -18.16
CA TYR A 15 1.34 4.76 -18.00
C TYR A 15 1.81 4.34 -16.61
N LEU A 16 1.19 4.87 -15.55
CA LEU A 16 1.54 4.54 -14.16
C LEU A 16 1.37 3.04 -13.87
N LYS A 17 0.33 2.40 -14.42
CA LYS A 17 0.13 0.96 -14.31
C LYS A 17 1.26 0.17 -14.99
N ALA A 18 1.64 0.54 -16.21
CA ALA A 18 2.71 -0.11 -16.94
C ALA A 18 4.06 0.04 -16.22
N MET A 19 4.37 1.24 -15.72
CA MET A 19 5.58 1.53 -14.96
C MET A 19 5.63 0.74 -13.64
N THR A 20 4.50 0.64 -12.94
CA THR A 20 4.38 -0.16 -11.71
C THR A 20 4.76 -1.62 -11.97
N ILE A 21 4.24 -2.22 -13.05
CA ILE A 21 4.54 -3.61 -13.41
C ILE A 21 6.04 -3.75 -13.71
N GLN A 22 6.59 -2.85 -14.52
CA GLN A 22 8.00 -2.87 -14.89
C GLN A 22 8.93 -2.74 -13.67
N TYR A 23 8.65 -1.81 -12.76
CA TYR A 23 9.44 -1.64 -11.54
C TYR A 23 9.30 -2.83 -10.58
N PHE A 24 8.13 -3.46 -10.55
CA PHE A 24 7.94 -4.67 -9.76
C PHE A 24 8.74 -5.85 -10.30
N ASP A 25 8.85 -6.00 -11.63
CA ASP A 25 9.68 -7.01 -12.27
C ASP A 25 11.18 -6.78 -11.98
N ILE A 26 11.64 -5.54 -12.04
CA ILE A 26 13.02 -5.17 -11.65
C ILE A 26 13.26 -5.49 -10.17
N TYR A 27 12.32 -5.13 -9.29
CA TYR A 27 12.39 -5.45 -7.87
C TYR A 27 12.46 -6.96 -7.61
N LYS A 28 11.68 -7.77 -8.34
CA LYS A 28 11.74 -9.24 -8.28
C LYS A 28 13.08 -9.77 -8.77
N ALA A 29 13.59 -9.28 -9.90
CA ALA A 29 14.89 -9.70 -10.43
C ALA A 29 16.01 -9.47 -9.39
N HIS A 30 15.98 -8.32 -8.70
CA HIS A 30 16.92 -8.02 -7.62
C HIS A 30 16.69 -8.82 -6.33
N ALA A 31 15.49 -9.37 -6.11
CA ALA A 31 15.21 -10.24 -4.96
C ALA A 31 15.85 -11.63 -5.09
N PHE A 32 16.16 -12.08 -6.31
CA PHE A 32 16.82 -13.36 -6.57
C PHE A 32 18.35 -13.27 -6.73
N SER A 33 18.91 -12.06 -6.87
CA SER A 33 20.35 -11.86 -7.04
C SER A 33 21.07 -11.61 -5.70
N GLU A 34 22.34 -12.02 -5.61
CA GLU A 34 23.20 -11.98 -4.43
C GLU A 34 23.31 -10.61 -3.71
N ARG A 35 23.93 -10.61 -2.52
CA ARG A 35 24.14 -9.46 -1.60
C ARG A 35 24.49 -8.12 -2.27
N GLN A 36 25.09 -8.11 -3.45
CA GLN A 36 25.47 -6.89 -4.19
C GLN A 36 24.25 -6.08 -4.69
N HIS A 37 23.09 -6.71 -4.90
CA HIS A 37 21.87 -6.02 -5.36
C HIS A 37 20.94 -5.61 -4.22
N PHE A 38 21.35 -5.80 -2.97
CA PHE A 38 20.55 -5.37 -1.81
C PHE A 38 20.22 -3.88 -1.86
N TRP A 39 21.19 -3.05 -2.24
CA TRP A 39 21.02 -1.61 -2.40
C TRP A 39 20.09 -1.29 -3.57
N SER A 40 20.31 -1.91 -4.74
CA SER A 40 19.46 -1.73 -5.93
C SER A 40 18.01 -2.12 -5.66
N LYS A 41 17.76 -3.24 -4.97
CA LYS A 41 16.42 -3.69 -4.60
C LYS A 41 15.67 -2.64 -3.76
N ASN A 42 16.34 -2.11 -2.74
CA ASN A 42 15.74 -1.12 -1.84
C ASN A 42 15.56 0.23 -2.55
N ASP A 43 16.48 0.58 -3.46
CA ASP A 43 16.42 1.80 -4.27
C ASP A 43 15.24 1.75 -5.26
N THR A 44 15.10 0.65 -6.00
CA THR A 44 13.94 0.41 -6.90
C THR A 44 12.62 0.49 -6.13
N LEU A 45 12.58 -0.12 -4.94
CA LEU A 45 11.38 -0.12 -4.13
C LEU A 45 11.02 1.28 -3.63
N LYS A 46 11.96 2.00 -3.03
CA LYS A 46 11.68 3.30 -2.38
C LYS A 46 11.55 4.46 -3.35
N ASN A 47 12.34 4.50 -4.41
CA ASN A 47 12.42 5.67 -5.28
C ASN A 47 11.52 5.57 -6.51
N TYR A 48 11.10 4.36 -6.89
CA TYR A 48 10.34 4.14 -8.12
C TYR A 48 9.02 3.44 -7.83
N LEU A 49 9.04 2.20 -7.32
CA LEU A 49 7.83 1.40 -7.18
C LEU A 49 6.81 2.00 -6.20
N ILE A 50 7.26 2.41 -5.01
CA ILE A 50 6.37 2.96 -3.98
C ILE A 50 5.77 4.31 -4.41
N PRO A 51 6.55 5.30 -4.90
CA PRO A 51 5.99 6.56 -5.40
C PRO A 51 5.00 6.36 -6.54
N THR A 52 5.30 5.51 -7.53
CA THR A 52 4.40 5.25 -8.66
C THR A 52 3.09 4.59 -8.20
N LEU A 53 3.15 3.67 -7.24
CA LEU A 53 1.95 3.04 -6.66
C LEU A 53 1.11 4.04 -5.86
N LEU A 54 1.74 4.94 -5.10
CA LEU A 54 1.03 5.99 -4.37
C LEU A 54 0.34 6.94 -5.35
N GLU A 55 1.06 7.42 -6.36
CA GLU A 55 0.51 8.32 -7.37
C GLU A 55 -0.66 7.65 -8.11
N TYR A 56 -0.52 6.39 -8.51
CA TYR A 56 -1.63 5.64 -9.09
C TYR A 56 -2.82 5.57 -8.12
N SER A 57 -2.58 5.17 -6.87
CA SER A 57 -3.64 5.02 -5.87
C SER A 57 -4.37 6.33 -5.58
N HIS A 58 -3.65 7.45 -5.43
CA HIS A 58 -4.22 8.76 -5.14
C HIS A 58 -4.95 9.36 -6.36
N ASN A 59 -4.56 8.99 -7.58
CA ASN A 59 -5.28 9.39 -8.80
C ASN A 59 -6.57 8.58 -9.02
N THR A 60 -6.65 7.37 -8.46
CA THR A 60 -7.84 6.50 -8.57
C THR A 60 -8.80 6.59 -7.39
N LEU A 61 -8.29 6.86 -6.19
CA LEU A 61 -9.04 6.84 -4.94
C LEU A 61 -9.14 8.24 -4.35
N SER A 62 -10.31 8.55 -3.79
CA SER A 62 -10.53 9.79 -3.08
C SER A 62 -9.79 9.83 -1.75
N LYS A 63 -9.31 11.02 -1.37
CA LYS A 63 -8.70 11.25 -0.06
C LYS A 63 -9.72 10.96 1.05
N PRO A 64 -9.39 10.13 2.05
CA PRO A 64 -10.30 9.85 3.15
C PRO A 64 -10.43 11.06 4.08
N ASN A 65 -11.67 11.40 4.46
CA ASN A 65 -11.98 12.47 5.40
C ASN A 65 -12.50 11.96 6.75
N ASN A 66 -12.90 10.68 6.83
CA ASN A 66 -13.39 10.03 8.04
C ASN A 66 -12.73 8.67 8.26
N ILE A 67 -12.81 8.13 9.48
CA ILE A 67 -12.27 6.82 9.88
C ILE A 67 -12.86 5.69 9.02
N LEU A 68 -14.17 5.74 8.71
CA LEU A 68 -14.82 4.74 7.87
C LEU A 68 -14.27 4.78 6.43
N GLU A 69 -14.13 5.98 5.85
CA GLU A 69 -13.53 6.18 4.53
C GLU A 69 -12.05 5.77 4.52
N LEU A 70 -11.32 5.94 5.63
CA LEU A 70 -9.95 5.47 5.76
C LEU A 70 -9.85 3.94 5.71
N MET A 71 -10.79 3.23 6.34
CA MET A 71 -10.86 1.76 6.26
C MET A 71 -11.20 1.29 4.85
N GLU A 72 -12.15 1.94 4.19
CA GLU A 72 -12.51 1.67 2.79
C GLU A 72 -11.35 1.97 1.84
N TYR A 73 -10.64 3.08 2.05
CA TYR A 73 -9.44 3.45 1.31
C TYR A 73 -8.35 2.40 1.46
N ARG A 74 -8.05 1.94 2.69
CA ARG A 74 -7.07 0.87 2.95
C ARG A 74 -7.40 -0.41 2.22
N ARG A 75 -8.66 -0.83 2.28
CA ARG A 75 -9.15 -2.04 1.60
C ARG A 75 -9.05 -1.89 0.08
N SER A 76 -9.53 -0.78 -0.46
CA SER A 76 -9.54 -0.49 -1.89
C SER A 76 -8.13 -0.37 -2.45
N LYS A 77 -7.22 0.32 -1.76
CA LYS A 77 -5.81 0.43 -2.13
C LYS A 77 -5.14 -0.94 -2.15
N ARG A 78 -5.36 -1.77 -1.13
CA ARG A 78 -4.80 -3.13 -1.09
C ARG A 78 -5.27 -3.97 -2.27
N GLN A 79 -6.58 -3.97 -2.53
CA GLN A 79 -7.16 -4.69 -3.66
C GLN A 79 -6.59 -4.20 -4.99
N LEU A 80 -6.47 -2.89 -5.16
CA LEU A 80 -5.91 -2.26 -6.35
C LEU A 80 -4.45 -2.63 -6.59
N VAL A 81 -3.63 -2.71 -5.53
CA VAL A 81 -2.24 -3.17 -5.63
C VAL A 81 -2.18 -4.66 -5.98
N GLU A 82 -3.02 -5.49 -5.37
CA GLU A 82 -3.12 -6.92 -5.67
C GLU A 82 -3.59 -7.15 -7.13
N ASP A 83 -4.52 -6.32 -7.62
CA ASP A 83 -5.06 -6.37 -8.99
C ASP A 83 -4.07 -5.89 -10.05
N ILE A 84 -3.18 -4.94 -9.74
CA ILE A 84 -2.13 -4.52 -10.67
C ILE A 84 -1.01 -5.56 -10.72
N LEU A 85 -0.62 -6.05 -9.55
CA LEU A 85 0.56 -6.89 -9.44
C LEU A 85 0.27 -8.36 -9.79
N GLN A 86 -0.99 -8.82 -9.75
CA GLN A 86 -1.56 -10.08 -10.29
C GLN A 86 -0.58 -11.26 -10.55
N MET A 87 0.34 -11.51 -9.61
CA MET A 87 1.40 -12.50 -9.78
C MET A 87 1.29 -13.55 -8.67
N PRO A 88 0.83 -14.78 -8.99
CA PRO A 88 0.60 -15.81 -7.99
C PRO A 88 1.88 -16.21 -7.24
N ASP A 89 3.04 -16.11 -7.88
CA ASP A 89 4.33 -16.54 -7.34
C ASP A 89 5.03 -15.50 -6.45
N ALA A 90 4.49 -14.29 -6.34
CA ALA A 90 5.14 -13.15 -5.70
C ALA A 90 4.42 -12.64 -4.43
N ARG A 91 3.56 -13.45 -3.80
CA ARG A 91 2.74 -13.03 -2.63
C ARG A 91 3.55 -12.41 -1.49
N ARG A 92 4.72 -12.98 -1.15
CA ARG A 92 5.59 -12.43 -0.08
C ARG A 92 6.14 -11.05 -0.45
N GLN A 93 6.52 -10.87 -1.70
CA GLN A 93 7.02 -9.62 -2.25
C GLN A 93 5.91 -8.56 -2.30
N ILE A 94 4.71 -8.94 -2.76
CA ILE A 94 3.52 -8.08 -2.77
C ILE A 94 3.19 -7.60 -1.36
N ASN A 95 3.16 -8.50 -0.37
CA ASN A 95 2.92 -8.12 1.03
C ASN A 95 3.98 -7.15 1.57
N SER A 96 5.25 -7.33 1.18
CA SER A 96 6.32 -6.41 1.55
C SER A 96 6.14 -5.02 0.91
N VAL A 97 5.69 -4.97 -0.34
CA VAL A 97 5.39 -3.73 -1.05
C VAL A 97 4.20 -3.03 -0.41
N ILE A 98 3.11 -3.75 -0.14
CA ILE A 98 1.92 -3.20 0.55
C ILE A 98 2.31 -2.60 1.91
N LYS A 99 3.10 -3.33 2.71
CA LYS A 99 3.56 -2.82 4.01
C LYS A 99 4.35 -1.52 3.85
N LYS A 100 5.29 -1.48 2.90
CA LYS A 100 6.08 -0.28 2.62
C LYS A 100 5.26 0.87 2.06
N LEU A 101 4.22 0.56 1.29
CA LEU A 101 3.28 1.53 0.73
C LEU A 101 2.46 2.18 1.84
N THR A 102 1.96 1.38 2.78
CA THR A 102 1.27 1.88 3.98
C THR A 102 2.17 2.77 4.83
N GLU A 103 3.45 2.39 5.03
CA GLU A 103 4.42 3.21 5.78
C GLU A 103 4.73 4.56 5.10
N ALA A 104 4.65 4.62 3.76
CA ALA A 104 4.97 5.81 2.97
C ALA A 104 3.75 6.68 2.64
N ASP A 105 2.53 6.19 2.87
CA ASP A 105 1.30 6.89 2.48
C ASP A 105 0.95 8.00 3.48
N GLU A 106 1.07 9.24 3.01
CA GLU A 106 0.79 10.41 3.81
C GLU A 106 -0.68 10.54 4.20
N TRP A 107 -1.61 10.06 3.36
CA TRP A 107 -3.05 10.11 3.69
C TRP A 107 -3.36 9.24 4.90
N GLU A 108 -2.70 8.09 5.04
CA GLU A 108 -2.85 7.23 6.22
C GLU A 108 -2.11 7.77 7.44
N ARG A 109 -0.94 8.37 7.25
CA ARG A 109 -0.14 8.94 8.35
C ARG A 109 -0.83 10.16 8.96
N ILE A 110 -1.29 11.10 8.14
CA ILE A 110 -2.01 12.29 8.60
C ILE A 110 -3.34 11.88 9.23
N ALA A 111 -4.12 11.00 8.60
CA ALA A 111 -5.36 10.51 9.18
C ALA A 111 -5.13 9.79 10.52
N GLY A 112 -4.10 8.96 10.61
CA GLY A 112 -3.72 8.27 11.85
C GLY A 112 -3.38 9.23 13.00
N VAL A 113 -2.76 10.38 12.71
CA VAL A 113 -2.43 11.41 13.70
C VAL A 113 -3.60 12.36 13.98
N ALA A 114 -4.34 12.77 12.94
CA ALA A 114 -5.47 13.71 13.05
C ALA A 114 -6.69 13.09 13.75
N PHE A 115 -6.89 11.77 13.65
CA PHE A 115 -7.92 11.05 14.40
C PHE A 115 -7.46 10.63 15.81
N GLN A 116 -6.21 10.96 16.21
CA GLN A 116 -5.67 10.73 17.56
C GLN A 116 -5.74 11.97 18.47
N GLU A 117 -6.07 13.16 17.97
CA GLU A 117 -6.10 14.42 18.78
C GLU A 117 -7.31 14.56 19.73
N GLY A 118 -7.97 13.47 20.10
CA GLY A 118 -9.14 13.51 20.99
C GLY A 118 -9.34 12.21 21.75
N GLY A 119 -8.40 11.85 22.60
CA GLY A 119 -8.60 10.73 23.50
C GLY A 119 -7.41 10.53 24.43
N ASP A 120 -7.57 10.98 25.66
CA ASP A 120 -6.87 10.41 26.81
C ASP A 120 -6.74 8.90 26.63
N VAL A 121 -5.57 8.37 26.96
CA VAL A 121 -5.31 6.95 27.06
C VAL A 121 -6.32 6.36 28.05
N ASN A 122 -7.43 5.83 27.55
CA ASN A 122 -8.34 5.03 28.34
C ASN A 122 -7.74 3.61 28.34
N PRO A 123 -7.20 3.10 29.46
CA PRO A 123 -6.57 1.78 29.53
C PRO A 123 -7.61 0.64 29.50
N GLY A 124 -8.77 0.87 28.87
CA GLY A 124 -9.92 -0.02 28.82
C GLY A 124 -10.42 -0.33 27.41
N PHE A 125 -9.73 0.10 26.34
CA PHE A 125 -10.00 -0.41 25.00
C PHE A 125 -9.33 -1.77 24.84
N ASP A 126 -10.03 -2.78 25.36
CA ASP A 126 -9.70 -4.18 25.22
C ASP A 126 -9.69 -4.53 23.72
N LEU A 127 -8.57 -5.07 23.24
CA LEU A 127 -8.41 -5.55 21.86
C LEU A 127 -9.44 -6.66 21.50
N ALA A 128 -10.14 -7.18 22.52
CA ALA A 128 -11.30 -8.05 22.45
C ALA A 128 -12.52 -7.46 21.71
N ASP A 129 -12.68 -6.13 21.64
CA ASP A 129 -13.83 -5.53 20.95
C ASP A 129 -13.62 -5.41 19.43
N LEU A 130 -12.37 -5.50 18.94
CA LEU A 130 -12.05 -5.43 17.51
C LEU A 130 -12.05 -6.81 16.81
N PHE A 131 -11.84 -7.87 17.59
CA PHE A 131 -11.95 -9.26 17.16
C PHE A 131 -12.87 -9.93 18.16
N GLY A 132 -14.11 -10.24 17.76
CA GLY A 132 -15.06 -10.91 18.64
C GLY A 132 -14.37 -12.07 19.36
N LEU A 133 -14.45 -12.08 20.70
CA LEU A 133 -13.67 -12.94 21.60
C LEU A 133 -13.64 -14.43 21.19
N GLY A 134 -14.65 -14.89 20.44
CA GLY A 134 -14.73 -16.23 19.86
C GLY A 134 -13.62 -16.56 18.85
N ASP A 135 -13.19 -15.62 18.01
CA ASP A 135 -12.18 -15.88 16.97
C ASP A 135 -10.75 -15.91 17.53
N LEU A 136 -10.48 -15.16 18.60
CA LEU A 136 -9.19 -15.20 19.32
C LEU A 136 -9.02 -16.49 20.13
N MET A 137 -10.11 -17.00 20.73
CA MET A 137 -10.10 -18.27 21.46
C MET A 137 -9.90 -19.47 20.52
N ALA A 138 -10.47 -19.42 19.30
CA ALA A 138 -10.30 -20.47 18.29
C ALA A 138 -8.86 -20.58 17.76
N TRP A 139 -8.06 -19.50 17.80
CA TRP A 139 -6.67 -19.52 17.36
C TRP A 139 -5.68 -19.93 18.48
N ALA A 140 -6.03 -19.67 19.75
CA ALA A 140 -5.23 -20.04 20.90
C ALA A 140 -5.42 -21.50 21.34
N ILE A 141 -6.58 -22.09 21.01
CA ILE A 141 -6.90 -23.50 21.26
C ILE A 141 -6.90 -24.22 19.91
N GLY A 142 -5.71 -24.35 19.33
CA GLY A 142 -5.52 -25.27 18.20
C GLY A 142 -5.74 -26.71 18.69
N GLU A 143 -6.68 -27.41 18.05
CA GLU A 143 -6.60 -28.86 17.86
C GLU A 143 -5.37 -29.24 17.01
#